data_AF-A0A356N602-F1
#
_entry.id   AF-A0A356N602-F1
#
_cell.length_a   1.000
_cell.length_b   1.000
_cell.length_c   1.000
_cell.angle_alpha   90.00
_cell.angle_beta   90.00
_cell.angle_gamma   90.00
#
_symmetry.space_group_name_H-M   'P 1'
#
loop_
_entity.id
_entity.type
_entity.pdbx_description
1 polymer ?
#
loop_
_entity_poly.entity_id
_entity_poly.type
_entity_poly.pdbx_seq_one_letter_code
_entity_poly.pdbx_strand_id
1 'polypeptide(L)'
;MTVFNEEASLGLKIPALELISSFFLGLLVIIWWRDKKAWGLLLMIIGGGLNLVERFRFGGVRDYWQIPMTSIYNNINDYLIALGVIQLIWYLLWKKRQK
;
A
#
# COMPACT_ATOMS: atom_id res chain seq x y z
N MET A 1 -13.35 17.16 -0.05
CA MET A 1 -12.63 17.53 -1.28
C MET A 1 -11.82 16.31 -1.69
N THR A 2 -11.94 15.86 -2.94
CA THR A 2 -11.13 14.74 -3.45
C THR A 2 -9.97 15.32 -4.24
N VAL A 3 -8.76 14.87 -3.94
CA VAL A 3 -7.52 15.21 -4.63
C VAL A 3 -7.17 14.02 -5.54
N PHE A 4 -6.85 14.31 -6.79
CA PHE A 4 -6.41 13.31 -7.75
C PHE A 4 -4.88 13.29 -7.78
N ASN A 5 -4.30 12.12 -7.51
CA ASN A 5 -2.87 11.95 -7.33
C ASN A 5 -2.30 11.01 -8.40
N GLU A 6 -1.65 11.59 -9.40
CA GLU A 6 -0.93 10.86 -10.46
C GLU A 6 0.42 10.32 -9.95
N GLU A 7 0.88 10.84 -8.82
CA GLU A 7 2.21 10.66 -8.28
C GLU A 7 2.20 9.57 -7.20
N ALA A 8 3.39 9.18 -6.71
CA ALA A 8 3.49 8.34 -5.53
C ALA A 8 3.18 9.17 -4.26
N SER A 9 3.21 8.52 -3.09
CA SER A 9 3.04 9.21 -1.81
C SER A 9 3.97 10.43 -1.71
N LEU A 10 3.48 11.51 -1.08
CA LEU A 10 4.17 12.80 -0.92
C LEU A 10 4.43 13.58 -2.22
N GLY A 11 3.76 13.23 -3.33
CA GLY A 11 3.90 13.96 -4.60
C GLY A 11 5.19 13.62 -5.36
N LEU A 12 5.64 12.36 -5.27
CA LEU A 12 6.84 11.92 -5.97
C LEU A 12 6.50 11.45 -7.39
N LYS A 13 7.00 12.18 -8.40
CA LYS A 13 6.93 11.81 -9.81
C LYS A 13 7.90 10.67 -10.11
N ILE A 14 7.38 9.45 -10.21
CA ILE A 14 8.17 8.26 -10.54
C ILE A 14 7.75 7.76 -11.92
N PRO A 15 8.66 7.70 -12.91
CA PRO A 15 8.34 7.13 -14.20
C PRO A 15 8.03 5.64 -14.05
N ALA A 16 7.02 5.16 -14.77
CA ALA A 16 6.57 3.77 -14.74
C ALA A 16 6.18 3.27 -13.33
N LEU A 17 5.59 4.16 -12.52
CA LEU A 17 5.14 3.84 -11.17
C LEU A 17 4.21 2.61 -11.14
N GLU A 18 3.33 2.46 -12.12
CA GLU A 18 2.41 1.32 -12.24
C GLU A 18 3.17 -0.01 -12.42
N LEU A 19 4.25 -0.02 -13.20
CA LEU A 19 5.08 -1.22 -13.40
C LEU A 19 5.85 -1.57 -12.13
N ILE A 20 6.43 -0.56 -11.48
CA ILE A 20 7.14 -0.73 -10.21
C ILE A 20 6.18 -1.25 -9.13
N SER A 21 5.01 -0.64 -8.99
CA SER A 21 3.97 -1.09 -8.07
C SER A 21 3.49 -2.50 -8.38
N SER A 22 3.32 -2.86 -9.66
CA SER A 22 2.95 -4.22 -10.08
C SER A 22 4.01 -5.25 -9.68
N PHE A 23 5.29 -4.92 -9.86
CA PHE A 23 6.41 -5.78 -9.46
C PHE A 23 6.42 -6.04 -7.95
N PHE A 24 6.35 -4.98 -7.14
CA PHE A 24 6.31 -5.12 -5.67
C PHE A 24 5.05 -5.84 -5.19
N LEU A 25 3.90 -5.60 -5.81
CA LEU A 25 2.67 -6.32 -5.50
C LEU A 25 2.84 -7.83 -5.79
N GLY A 26 3.47 -8.18 -6.91
CA GLY A 26 3.83 -9.56 -7.24
C GLY A 26 4.75 -10.20 -6.18
N LEU A 27 5.78 -9.48 -5.73
CA LEU A 27 6.65 -9.94 -4.64
C LEU A 27 5.87 -10.18 -3.34
N LEU A 28 4.96 -9.27 -2.96
CA LEU A 28 4.13 -9.42 -1.78
C LEU A 28 3.26 -10.69 -1.86
N VAL A 29 2.66 -10.97 -3.02
CA VAL A 29 1.88 -12.20 -3.24
C VAL A 29 2.76 -13.45 -3.08
N ILE A 30 3.96 -13.44 -3.66
CA ILE A 30 4.91 -14.56 -3.54
C ILE A 30 5.32 -14.77 -2.07
N ILE A 31 5.64 -13.70 -1.35
CA ILE A 31 6.03 -13.78 0.06
C ILE A 31 4.87 -14.28 0.91
N TRP A 32 3.66 -13.76 0.70
CA TRP A 32 2.47 -14.19 1.43
C TRP A 32 2.16 -15.67 1.19
N TRP A 33 2.37 -16.16 -0.04
CA TRP A 33 2.20 -17.57 -0.37
C TRP A 33 3.11 -18.49 0.46
N ARG A 34 4.30 -18.01 0.83
CA ARG A 34 5.27 -18.75 1.64
C ARG A 34 4.99 -18.68 3.15
N ASP A 35 4.36 -17.62 3.64
CA ASP A 35 4.04 -17.44 5.07
C ASP A 35 2.67 -16.80 5.29
N LYS A 36 1.61 -17.61 5.17
CA LYS A 36 0.22 -17.17 5.28
C LYS A 36 -0.16 -16.61 6.66
N LYS A 37 0.67 -16.81 7.70
CA LYS A 37 0.44 -16.26 9.05
C LYS A 37 0.72 -14.75 9.12
N ALA A 38 1.52 -14.23 8.18
CA ALA A 38 1.76 -12.81 8.02
C ALA A 38 0.59 -12.13 7.30
N TRP A 39 -0.59 -12.10 7.93
CA TRP A 39 -1.83 -11.60 7.30
C TRP A 39 -1.78 -10.11 6.94
N GLY A 40 -0.87 -9.33 7.50
CA GLY A 40 -0.60 -7.95 7.08
C GLY A 40 -0.18 -7.85 5.61
N LEU A 41 0.43 -8.90 5.06
CA LEU A 41 0.71 -8.97 3.62
C LEU A 41 -0.58 -8.94 2.78
N LEU A 42 -1.68 -9.55 3.25
CA LEU A 42 -2.97 -9.48 2.54
C LEU A 42 -3.52 -8.07 2.50
N LEU A 43 -3.43 -7.32 3.60
CA LEU A 43 -3.88 -5.94 3.63
C LEU A 43 -3.08 -5.07 2.65
N MET A 44 -1.77 -5.25 2.59
CA MET A 44 -0.92 -4.55 1.63
C MET A 44 -1.21 -4.96 0.19
N ILE A 45 -1.50 -6.25 -0.07
CA ILE A 45 -1.87 -6.74 -1.40
C ILE A 45 -3.22 -6.12 -1.83
N ILE A 46 -4.21 -6.11 -0.95
CA ILE A 46 -5.53 -5.56 -1.27
C ILE A 46 -5.45 -4.04 -1.47
N GLY A 47 -4.87 -3.30 -0.52
CA GLY A 47 -4.74 -1.84 -0.64
C GLY A 47 -3.87 -1.44 -1.84
N GLY A 48 -2.69 -2.06 -1.99
CA GLY A 48 -1.81 -1.81 -3.13
C GLY A 48 -2.45 -2.19 -4.47
N GLY A 49 -3.15 -3.31 -4.52
CA GLY A 49 -3.87 -3.76 -5.71
C GLY A 49 -4.99 -2.81 -6.11
N LEU A 50 -5.80 -2.33 -5.16
CA LEU A 50 -6.88 -1.37 -5.43
C LEU A 50 -6.34 -0.02 -5.93
N ASN A 51 -5.29 0.51 -5.29
CA ASN A 51 -4.62 1.74 -5.77
C ASN A 51 -4.03 1.53 -7.19
N LEU A 52 -3.44 0.37 -7.45
CA LEU A 52 -2.91 0.05 -8.78
C LEU A 52 -4.00 -0.06 -9.85
N VAL A 53 -5.16 -0.65 -9.52
CA VAL A 53 -6.33 -0.67 -10.41
C VAL A 53 -6.80 0.74 -10.73
N GLU A 54 -6.84 1.64 -9.75
CA GLU A 54 -7.20 3.03 -10.00
C GLU A 54 -6.20 3.72 -10.94
N ARG A 55 -4.89 3.54 -10.73
CA ARG A 55 -3.86 4.08 -11.63
C ARG A 55 -4.03 3.59 -13.07
N PHE A 56 -4.22 2.29 -13.28
CA PHE A 56 -4.42 1.75 -14.62
C PHE A 56 -5.72 2.21 -15.30
N ARG A 57 -6.78 2.49 -14.53
CA ARG A 57 -8.09 2.89 -15.09
C ARG A 57 -8.23 4.39 -15.28
N PHE A 58 -7.68 5.18 -14.37
CA PHE A 58 -7.94 6.63 -14.30
C PHE A 58 -6.69 7.48 -14.50
N GLY A 59 -5.48 6.88 -14.50
CA GLY A 59 -4.21 7.61 -14.58
C GLY A 59 -3.70 8.11 -13.23
N GLY A 60 -4.36 7.75 -12.12
CA GLY A 60 -4.03 8.24 -10.79
C GLY A 60 -4.94 7.65 -9.71
N VAL A 61 -4.65 8.01 -8.47
CA VAL A 61 -5.36 7.55 -7.26
C VAL A 61 -6.22 8.68 -6.71
N ARG A 62 -7.40 8.36 -6.18
CA ARG A 62 -8.29 9.34 -5.57
C ARG A 62 -8.09 9.39 -4.06
N ASP A 63 -7.57 10.50 -3.57
CA ASP A 63 -7.35 10.74 -2.15
C ASP A 63 -8.46 11.68 -1.63
N TYR A 64 -9.14 11.30 -0.55
CA TYR A 64 -10.36 12.00 -0.10
C TYR A 64 -10.40 12.30 1.40
N TRP A 65 -9.49 11.74 2.18
CA TRP A 65 -9.34 12.06 3.61
C TRP A 65 -8.09 12.89 3.85
N GLN A 66 -8.29 14.15 4.23
CA GLN A 66 -7.20 15.01 4.68
C GLN A 66 -6.74 14.56 6.08
N ILE A 67 -5.45 14.35 6.25
CA ILE A 67 -4.89 14.08 7.58
C ILE A 67 -4.94 15.39 8.39
N PRO A 68 -5.51 15.38 9.61
CA PRO A 68 -5.62 16.58 10.45
C PRO A 68 -4.26 17.29 10.62
N MET A 69 -4.27 18.61 10.57
CA MET A 69 -3.08 19.47 10.71
C MET A 69 -2.02 19.32 9.60
N THR A 70 -2.34 18.66 8.48
CA THR A 70 -1.43 18.56 7.32
C THR A 70 -2.15 18.92 6.02
N SER A 71 -1.37 19.12 4.94
CA SER A 71 -1.88 19.25 3.57
C SER A 71 -1.97 17.90 2.83
N ILE A 72 -1.72 16.78 3.52
CA ILE A 72 -1.66 15.44 2.92
C ILE A 72 -3.05 14.83 2.90
N TYR A 73 -3.37 14.19 1.79
CA TYR A 73 -4.61 13.43 1.60
C TYR A 73 -4.27 11.95 1.44
N ASN A 74 -5.13 11.10 1.98
CA ASN A 74 -5.07 9.65 1.84
C ASN A 74 -6.44 9.11 1.40
N ASN A 75 -6.45 7.83 1.08
CA ASN A 75 -7.66 7.04 0.88
C ASN A 75 -7.69 5.80 1.78
N ILE A 76 -8.75 5.00 1.67
CA ILE A 76 -8.88 3.75 2.44
C ILE A 76 -7.78 2.72 2.12
N ASN A 77 -7.31 2.69 0.88
CA ASN A 77 -6.27 1.76 0.44
C ASN A 77 -4.93 2.06 1.13
N ASP A 78 -4.61 3.33 1.35
CA ASP A 78 -3.41 3.74 2.08
C ASP A 78 -3.46 3.29 3.55
N TYR A 79 -4.64 3.36 4.17
CA TYR A 79 -4.84 2.83 5.52
C TYR A 79 -4.72 1.30 5.57
N LEU A 80 -5.21 0.57 4.56
CA LEU A 80 -5.00 -0.88 4.46
C LEU A 80 -3.51 -1.21 4.37
N ILE A 81 -2.76 -0.51 3.51
CA ILE A 81 -1.32 -0.69 3.37
C ILE A 81 -0.62 -0.40 4.71
N ALA A 82 -0.93 0.74 5.35
CA ALA A 82 -0.31 1.15 6.61
C ALA A 82 -0.57 0.13 7.74
N LEU A 83 -1.82 -0.32 7.91
CA LEU A 83 -2.17 -1.36 8.89
C LEU A 83 -1.48 -2.69 8.59
N GLY A 84 -1.37 -3.04 7.30
CA GLY A 84 -0.64 -4.23 6.86
C GLY A 84 0.85 -4.19 7.21
N VAL A 85 1.50 -3.04 7.05
CA VAL A 85 2.90 -2.82 7.47
C VAL A 85 3.04 -2.97 8.98
N ILE A 86 2.18 -2.30 9.76
CA ILE A 86 2.21 -2.37 11.23
C ILE A 86 2.08 -3.83 11.71
N GLN A 87 1.13 -4.56 11.15
CA GLN A 87 0.92 -5.97 11.47
C GLN A 87 2.15 -6.82 11.10
N LEU A 88 2.72 -6.62 9.90
CA LEU A 88 3.85 -7.40 9.45
C LEU A 88 5.06 -7.18 10.37
N ILE A 89 5.33 -5.94 10.76
CA ILE A 89 6.39 -5.60 11.71
C ILE A 89 6.15 -6.32 13.05
N TRP A 90 4.93 -6.25 13.58
CA TRP A 90 4.57 -6.95 14.82
C TRP A 90 4.78 -8.46 14.72
N TYR A 91 4.33 -9.07 13.62
CA TYR A 91 4.51 -10.50 13.34
C TYR A 91 5.99 -10.89 13.29
N LEU A 92 6.83 -10.12 12.60
CA LEU A 92 8.27 -10.39 12.48
C LEU A 92 8.99 -10.26 13.83
N LEU A 93 8.64 -9.24 14.63
CA LEU A 93 9.18 -9.07 15.98
C LEU A 93 8.78 -10.23 16.90
N TRP A 94 7.52 -10.67 16.83
CA TRP A 94 7.05 -11.83 17.58
C TRP A 94 7.78 -13.11 17.17
N LYS A 95 7.88 -13.38 15.87
CA LYS A 95 8.56 -14.56 15.31
C LYS A 95 10.05 -14.62 15.69
N LYS A 96 10.72 -13.46 15.77
CA LYS A 96 12.13 -13.36 16.20
C LYS A 96 12.31 -13.75 17.67
N ARG A 97 11.35 -13.47 18.55
CA ARG A 97 11.43 -13.82 19.99
C ARG A 97 11.27 -15.32 20.27
N GLN A 98 10.73 -16.08 19.32
CA GLN A 98 10.48 -17.52 19.44
C GLN A 98 11.62 -18.37 18.87
N LYS A 99 12.67 -17.74 18.33
CA LYS A 99 13.91 -18.37 17.88
C LYS A 99 15.01 -18.10 18.89
#